data_AF-A0A969GAP1-F1
#
_entry.id   AF-A0A969GAP1-F1
#
_cell.length_a   1.000
_cell.length_b   1.000
_cell.length_c   1.000
_cell.angle_alpha   90.00
_cell.angle_beta   90.00
_cell.angle_gamma   90.00
#
_symmetry.space_group_name_H-M   'P 1'
#
loop_
_entity.id
_entity.type
_entity.pdbx_description
1 polymer ?
#
loop_
_entity_poly.entity_id
_entity_poly.type
_entity_poly.pdbx_seq_one_letter_code
_entity_poly.pdbx_strand_id
1 'polypeptide(L)'
;MKQSNFLSNVAYLLLENKADFEQFVADNQSISWLAFDTEFITEKRFLPQLCLIQVATANGIYLIDSLKIQNLDGLMDMMKNPDILKMTHAGENDYRIFYKLFGVLPVNVFDTQIADGFLNYQYPMSFKDLVQKYLNVHLQKGFKVSNWSKRPIDDKQISYALDDVIYLYGLYEKLKTALEKRGRFEWVMHECQMLCKQSAYKTDPYKDLAQSRTFNSLRRQSQVFLVRLIDWRKEEARAKNVSKKMIL
;
A
#
# COMPACT_ATOMS: atom_id res chain seq x y z
N MET A 1 -0.09 32.70 -14.15
CA MET A 1 -0.07 31.44 -13.36
C MET A 1 0.66 30.39 -14.18
N LYS A 2 1.94 30.11 -13.88
CA LYS A 2 2.71 29.11 -14.61
C LYS A 2 2.26 27.71 -14.15
N GLN A 3 1.66 26.95 -15.05
CA GLN A 3 1.44 25.52 -14.88
C GLN A 3 2.82 24.85 -14.71
N SER A 4 3.01 24.16 -13.59
CA SER A 4 4.24 23.42 -13.29
C SER A 4 4.23 22.10 -14.09
N ASN A 5 4.79 22.13 -15.31
CA ASN A 5 5.15 20.95 -16.12
C ASN A 5 6.39 20.22 -15.55
N PHE A 6 6.46 19.97 -14.24
CA PHE A 6 7.62 19.29 -13.67
C PHE A 6 7.66 17.78 -14.04
N LEU A 7 6.50 17.21 -14.38
CA LEU A 7 6.32 15.76 -14.59
C LEU A 7 6.60 15.25 -16.00
N SER A 8 6.71 16.14 -17.00
CA SER A 8 7.00 15.69 -18.38
C SER A 8 8.45 15.19 -18.57
N ASN A 9 9.31 15.31 -17.56
CA ASN A 9 10.75 14.99 -17.64
C ASN A 9 11.29 14.11 -16.51
N VAL A 10 10.43 13.53 -15.64
CA VAL A 10 10.93 12.60 -14.61
C VAL A 10 11.24 11.27 -15.28
N ALA A 11 12.52 10.90 -15.32
CA ALA A 11 12.95 9.60 -15.82
C ALA A 11 12.45 8.48 -14.90
N TYR A 12 11.78 7.50 -15.48
CA TYR A 12 11.30 6.30 -14.78
C TYR A 12 11.57 5.05 -15.62
N LEU A 13 11.62 3.90 -14.96
CA LEU A 13 11.69 2.60 -15.62
C LEU A 13 10.40 1.81 -15.38
N LEU A 14 9.71 1.45 -16.45
CA LEU A 14 8.57 0.53 -16.40
C LEU A 14 9.09 -0.91 -16.53
N LEU A 15 9.03 -1.66 -15.45
CA LEU A 15 9.51 -3.04 -15.38
C LEU A 15 8.37 -3.98 -15.77
N GLU A 16 8.49 -4.60 -16.94
CA GLU A 16 7.46 -5.48 -17.51
C GLU A 16 7.92 -6.93 -17.72
N ASN A 17 9.19 -7.21 -17.42
CA ASN A 17 9.77 -8.54 -17.56
C ASN A 17 10.73 -8.85 -16.41
N LYS A 18 11.09 -10.14 -16.32
CA LYS A 18 11.92 -10.67 -15.24
C LYS A 18 13.34 -10.06 -15.23
N ALA A 19 13.97 -9.88 -16.39
CA ALA A 19 15.35 -9.41 -16.46
C ALA A 19 15.47 -7.97 -15.93
N ASP A 20 14.56 -7.10 -16.34
CA ASP A 20 14.53 -5.72 -15.86
C ASP A 20 14.23 -5.64 -14.36
N PHE A 21 13.38 -6.53 -13.84
CA PHE A 21 13.11 -6.64 -12.41
C PHE A 21 14.33 -7.12 -11.62
N GLU A 22 15.05 -8.13 -12.10
CA GLU A 22 16.27 -8.62 -11.47
C GLU A 22 17.37 -7.55 -11.46
N GLN A 23 17.49 -6.76 -12.54
CA GLN A 23 18.40 -5.62 -12.58
C GLN A 23 18.00 -4.54 -11.58
N PHE A 24 16.71 -4.19 -11.48
CA PHE A 24 16.20 -3.28 -10.46
C PHE A 24 16.57 -3.74 -9.04
N VAL A 25 16.40 -5.04 -8.73
CA VAL A 25 16.76 -5.58 -7.41
C VAL A 25 18.27 -5.46 -7.18
N ALA A 26 19.10 -5.81 -8.18
CA ALA A 26 20.55 -5.73 -8.09
C ALA A 26 21.04 -4.30 -7.84
N ASP A 27 20.49 -3.32 -8.57
CA ASP A 27 20.87 -1.91 -8.45
C ASP A 27 20.50 -1.32 -7.09
N ASN A 28 19.50 -1.91 -6.41
CA ASN A 28 18.92 -1.34 -5.20
C ASN A 28 19.22 -2.13 -3.92
N GLN A 29 20.19 -3.06 -3.92
CA GLN A 29 20.52 -3.84 -2.72
C GLN A 29 21.07 -3.01 -1.55
N SER A 30 21.74 -1.89 -1.84
CA SER A 30 22.45 -1.06 -0.86
C SER A 30 21.79 0.29 -0.58
N ILE A 31 20.52 0.47 -0.97
CA ILE A 31 19.80 1.72 -0.67
C ILE A 31 19.49 1.82 0.82
N SER A 32 19.41 3.04 1.35
CA SER A 32 19.02 3.29 2.74
C SER A 32 17.53 3.58 2.90
N TRP A 33 16.82 3.86 1.80
CA TRP A 33 15.40 4.15 1.81
C TRP A 33 14.75 3.76 0.48
N LEU A 34 13.46 3.42 0.55
CA LEU A 34 12.58 3.35 -0.60
C LEU A 34 11.23 3.96 -0.23
N ALA A 35 10.62 4.67 -1.16
CA ALA A 35 9.24 5.10 -1.07
C ALA A 35 8.39 4.22 -1.98
N PHE A 36 7.18 3.86 -1.56
CA PHE A 36 6.32 3.04 -2.40
C PHE A 36 4.84 3.31 -2.22
N ASP A 37 4.07 2.94 -3.24
CA ASP A 37 2.62 2.84 -3.24
C ASP A 37 2.20 1.60 -4.04
N THR A 38 0.92 1.22 -4.00
CA THR A 38 0.40 0.14 -4.84
C THR A 38 -0.96 0.43 -5.47
N GLU A 39 -1.18 -0.17 -6.64
CA GLU A 39 -2.48 -0.18 -7.29
C GLU A 39 -3.00 -1.58 -7.45
N PHE A 40 -4.28 -1.79 -7.10
CA PHE A 40 -4.86 -3.12 -6.97
C PHE A 40 -6.36 -3.14 -7.19
N ILE A 41 -6.88 -4.32 -7.51
CA ILE A 41 -8.32 -4.58 -7.70
C ILE A 41 -8.79 -5.55 -6.62
N THR A 42 -9.85 -5.20 -5.89
CA THR A 42 -10.47 -6.07 -4.88
C THR A 42 -11.91 -6.44 -5.23
N GLU A 43 -12.54 -5.67 -6.12
CA GLU A 43 -13.91 -5.84 -6.55
C GLU A 43 -14.12 -7.24 -7.11
N LYS A 44 -15.15 -7.92 -6.61
CA LYS A 44 -15.55 -9.26 -7.06
C LYS A 44 -14.48 -10.36 -6.90
N ARG A 45 -13.36 -10.12 -6.19
CA ARG A 45 -12.30 -11.12 -5.98
C ARG A 45 -12.20 -11.59 -4.53
N PHE A 46 -11.67 -12.80 -4.33
CA PHE A 46 -11.33 -13.28 -2.98
C PHE A 46 -9.96 -12.76 -2.55
N LEU A 47 -8.95 -12.92 -3.41
CA LEU A 47 -7.62 -12.33 -3.25
C LEU A 47 -7.54 -11.02 -4.05
N PRO A 48 -6.95 -9.95 -3.48
CA PRO A 48 -6.67 -8.74 -4.24
C PRO A 48 -5.78 -9.09 -5.43
N GLN A 49 -6.00 -8.43 -6.55
CA GLN A 49 -5.08 -8.48 -7.67
C GLN A 49 -4.18 -7.25 -7.58
N LEU A 50 -2.92 -7.46 -7.19
CA LEU A 50 -1.91 -6.41 -7.25
C LEU A 50 -1.59 -6.15 -8.73
N CYS A 51 -1.75 -4.90 -9.17
CA CYS A 51 -1.66 -4.52 -10.58
C CYS A 51 -0.41 -3.71 -10.91
N LEU A 52 0.02 -2.84 -9.99
CA LEU A 52 1.21 -2.00 -10.15
C LEU A 52 1.81 -1.75 -8.77
N ILE A 53 3.14 -1.72 -8.69
CA ILE A 53 3.86 -1.23 -7.51
C ILE A 53 4.74 -0.08 -7.97
N GLN A 54 4.58 1.07 -7.34
CA GLN A 54 5.41 2.24 -7.60
C GLN A 54 6.52 2.28 -6.57
N VAL A 55 7.76 2.49 -7.00
CA VAL A 55 8.91 2.57 -6.10
C VAL A 55 9.79 3.76 -6.49
N ALA A 56 10.10 4.62 -5.52
CA ALA A 56 11.14 5.63 -5.65
C ALA A 56 12.28 5.33 -4.69
N THR A 57 13.51 5.48 -5.16
CA THR A 57 14.74 5.21 -4.39
C THR A 57 15.77 6.31 -4.69
N ALA A 58 16.95 6.20 -4.07
CA ALA A 58 18.10 7.05 -4.43
C ALA A 58 18.60 6.82 -5.87
N ASN A 59 18.34 5.65 -6.46
CA ASN A 59 18.86 5.26 -7.77
C ASN A 59 17.89 5.55 -8.92
N GLY A 60 16.61 5.79 -8.63
CA GLY A 60 15.61 6.05 -9.65
C GLY A 60 14.18 5.77 -9.20
N ILE A 61 13.28 5.89 -10.17
CA ILE A 61 11.84 5.66 -10.02
C ILE A 61 11.44 4.50 -10.92
N TYR A 62 10.70 3.55 -10.36
CA TYR A 62 10.37 2.29 -10.98
C TYR A 62 8.87 2.04 -10.87
N LEU A 63 8.27 1.61 -11.97
CA LEU A 63 6.89 1.15 -12.03
C LEU A 63 6.92 -0.34 -12.34
N ILE A 64 6.50 -1.17 -11.38
CA ILE A 64 6.65 -2.63 -11.45
C ILE A 64 5.30 -3.23 -11.85
N ASP A 65 5.19 -3.75 -13.08
CA ASP A 65 3.97 -4.41 -13.56
C ASP A 65 3.85 -5.81 -12.95
N SER A 66 3.19 -5.90 -11.80
CA SER A 66 2.96 -7.15 -11.08
C SER A 66 2.01 -8.12 -11.77
N LEU A 67 1.39 -7.73 -12.90
CA LEU A 67 0.63 -8.67 -13.74
C LEU A 67 1.53 -9.44 -14.70
N LYS A 68 2.67 -8.85 -15.08
CA LYS A 68 3.67 -9.48 -15.94
C LYS A 68 4.80 -10.14 -15.14
N ILE A 69 5.17 -9.56 -14.00
CA ILE A 69 6.22 -10.06 -13.11
C ILE A 69 5.59 -10.89 -11.99
N GLN A 70 5.76 -12.21 -12.05
CA GLN A 70 5.13 -13.14 -11.10
C GLN A 70 5.91 -13.32 -9.80
N ASN A 71 7.25 -13.29 -9.86
CA ASN A 71 8.10 -13.41 -8.69
C ASN A 71 8.55 -12.00 -8.26
N LEU A 72 8.14 -11.59 -7.07
CA LEU A 72 8.49 -10.30 -6.46
C LEU A 72 9.37 -10.47 -5.21
N ASP A 73 10.00 -11.64 -5.02
CA ASP A 73 10.73 -12.01 -3.80
C ASP A 73 11.83 -11.00 -3.48
N GLY A 74 12.58 -10.53 -4.49
CA GLY A 74 13.63 -9.52 -4.30
C GLY A 74 13.10 -8.20 -3.73
N LEU A 75 11.92 -7.75 -4.17
CA LEU A 75 11.27 -6.57 -3.59
C LEU A 75 10.77 -6.86 -2.17
N MET A 76 10.20 -8.05 -1.94
CA MET A 76 9.74 -8.45 -0.61
C MET A 76 10.89 -8.56 0.40
N ASP A 77 12.08 -8.96 -0.04
CA ASP A 77 13.29 -8.96 0.78
C ASP A 77 13.70 -7.53 1.18
N MET A 78 13.60 -6.56 0.27
CA MET A 78 13.80 -5.15 0.60
C MET A 78 12.75 -4.63 1.58
N MET A 79 11.48 -5.04 1.46
CA MET A 79 10.42 -4.66 2.41
C MET A 79 10.73 -5.17 3.83
N LYS A 80 11.28 -6.38 3.95
CA LYS A 80 11.68 -6.99 5.23
C LYS A 80 13.02 -6.49 5.78
N ASN A 81 13.81 -5.78 4.99
CA ASN A 81 15.13 -5.33 5.41
C ASN A 81 15.01 -4.15 6.42
N PRO A 82 15.45 -4.28 7.69
CA PRO A 82 15.37 -3.21 8.68
C PRO A 82 16.28 -2.01 8.36
N ASP A 83 17.33 -2.20 7.56
CA ASP A 83 18.28 -1.14 7.21
C ASP A 83 17.74 -0.18 6.13
N ILE A 84 16.65 -0.59 5.45
CA ILE A 84 15.97 0.23 4.46
C ILE A 84 14.75 0.89 5.11
N LEU A 85 14.69 2.22 5.13
CA LEU A 85 13.50 2.95 5.53
C LEU A 85 12.42 2.89 4.44
N LYS A 86 11.23 2.39 4.76
CA LYS A 86 10.08 2.38 3.83
C LYS A 86 9.19 3.59 4.06
N MET A 87 9.04 4.43 3.05
CA MET A 87 8.19 5.62 3.10
C MET A 87 6.90 5.41 2.33
N THR A 88 5.77 5.76 2.93
CA THR A 88 4.44 5.65 2.32
C THR A 88 3.54 6.81 2.72
N HIS A 89 2.35 6.88 2.13
CA HIS A 89 1.26 7.71 2.61
C HIS A 89 0.00 6.86 2.80
N ALA A 90 -0.49 6.73 4.04
CA ALA A 90 -1.65 5.91 4.35
C ALA A 90 -1.52 4.44 3.92
N GLY A 91 -0.34 3.84 4.16
CA GLY A 91 0.08 2.56 3.59
C GLY A 91 -0.59 1.30 4.17
N GLU A 92 -1.58 1.43 5.06
CA GLU A 92 -2.18 0.30 5.77
C GLU A 92 -2.75 -0.76 4.81
N ASN A 93 -3.37 -0.33 3.71
CA ASN A 93 -3.95 -1.24 2.72
C ASN A 93 -2.86 -1.97 1.91
N ASP A 94 -1.76 -1.29 1.59
CA ASP A 94 -0.62 -1.87 0.88
C ASP A 94 0.02 -2.98 1.71
N TYR A 95 0.24 -2.72 3.01
CA TYR A 95 0.78 -3.71 3.93
C TYR A 95 -0.16 -4.93 4.07
N ARG A 96 -1.47 -4.68 4.10
CA ARG A 96 -2.48 -5.75 4.13
C ARG A 96 -2.43 -6.61 2.87
N ILE A 97 -2.19 -6.01 1.71
CA ILE A 97 -2.03 -6.72 0.44
C ILE A 97 -0.74 -7.54 0.44
N PHE A 98 0.38 -6.95 0.85
CA PHE A 98 1.65 -7.68 0.94
C PHE A 98 1.56 -8.86 1.90
N TYR A 99 0.91 -8.68 3.05
CA TYR A 99 0.70 -9.77 3.99
C TYR A 99 -0.20 -10.85 3.42
N LYS A 100 -1.27 -10.47 2.72
CA LYS A 100 -2.23 -11.43 2.15
C LYS A 100 -1.69 -12.19 0.95
N LEU A 101 -0.87 -11.55 0.10
CA LEU A 101 -0.34 -12.15 -1.13
C LEU A 101 1.01 -12.84 -0.93
N PHE A 102 1.89 -12.27 -0.10
CA PHE A 102 3.27 -12.71 0.06
C PHE A 102 3.60 -13.17 1.48
N GLY A 103 2.70 -12.99 2.46
CA GLY A 103 3.00 -13.26 3.87
C GLY A 103 4.01 -12.29 4.48
N VAL A 104 4.26 -11.16 3.82
CA VAL A 104 5.29 -10.18 4.18
C VAL A 104 4.66 -8.91 4.72
N LEU A 105 5.26 -8.36 5.78
CA LEU A 105 4.99 -7.02 6.27
C LEU A 105 6.29 -6.21 6.20
N PRO A 106 6.23 -4.94 5.77
CA PRO A 106 7.40 -4.09 5.82
C PRO A 106 7.82 -3.83 7.28
N VAL A 107 9.09 -3.56 7.50
CA VAL A 107 9.66 -3.15 8.80
C VAL A 107 10.32 -1.79 8.66
N ASN A 108 10.58 -1.01 9.71
CA ASN A 108 11.21 0.32 9.57
C ASN A 108 10.44 1.20 8.55
N VAL A 109 9.20 1.52 8.92
CA VAL A 109 8.25 2.25 8.06
C VAL A 109 8.03 3.67 8.60
N PHE A 110 7.93 4.63 7.70
CA PHE A 110 7.49 5.99 7.96
C PHE A 110 6.27 6.32 7.10
N ASP A 111 5.11 6.49 7.73
CA ASP A 111 3.88 6.91 7.07
C ASP A 111 3.69 8.42 7.21
N THR A 112 3.67 9.13 6.07
CA THR A 112 3.57 10.58 6.03
C THR A 112 2.22 11.12 6.54
N GLN A 113 1.14 10.33 6.44
CA GLN A 113 -0.18 10.73 6.96
C GLN A 113 -0.21 10.67 8.49
N ILE A 114 0.38 9.63 9.07
CA ILE A 114 0.55 9.52 10.53
C ILE A 114 1.44 10.65 11.02
N ALA A 115 2.57 10.88 10.36
CA ALA A 115 3.50 11.95 10.70
C ALA A 115 2.82 13.33 10.74
N ASP A 116 2.00 13.66 9.74
CA ASP A 116 1.25 14.92 9.73
C ASP A 116 0.24 15.01 10.88
N GLY A 117 -0.45 13.90 11.21
CA GLY A 117 -1.37 13.82 12.33
C GLY A 117 -0.72 14.21 13.66
N PHE A 118 0.51 13.75 13.92
CA PHE A 118 1.29 14.10 15.11
C PHE A 118 1.82 15.54 15.12
N LEU A 119 1.92 16.19 13.96
CA LEU A 119 2.32 17.59 13.84
C LEU A 119 1.13 18.55 13.94
N ASN A 120 0.02 18.27 13.28
CA ASN A 120 -1.03 19.27 13.07
C ASN A 120 -2.35 18.91 13.72
N TYR A 121 -2.45 17.72 14.34
CA TYR A 121 -3.68 17.21 14.96
C TYR A 121 -4.87 17.17 13.99
N GLN A 122 -4.57 17.11 12.69
CA GLN A 122 -5.53 16.93 11.61
C GLN A 122 -5.20 15.60 10.95
N TYR A 123 -6.08 14.63 11.13
CA TYR A 123 -5.92 13.28 10.60
C TYR A 123 -7.29 12.73 10.21
N PRO A 124 -7.43 12.09 9.04
CA PRO A 124 -6.42 11.89 8.00
C PRO A 124 -6.30 13.09 7.03
N MET A 125 -5.08 13.39 6.58
CA MET A 125 -4.82 14.33 5.47
C MET A 125 -4.54 13.57 4.17
N SER A 126 -5.02 14.08 3.03
CA SER A 126 -4.73 13.46 1.73
C SER A 126 -3.29 13.70 1.28
N PHE A 127 -2.74 12.79 0.47
CA PHE A 127 -1.38 12.94 -0.06
C PHE A 127 -1.20 14.25 -0.83
N LYS A 128 -2.17 14.58 -1.70
CA LYS A 128 -2.17 15.84 -2.44
C LYS A 128 -2.13 17.07 -1.53
N ASP A 129 -2.96 17.11 -0.50
CA ASP A 129 -2.99 18.26 0.42
C ASP A 129 -1.68 18.35 1.20
N LEU A 130 -1.08 17.21 1.53
CA LEU A 130 0.19 17.14 2.23
C LEU A 130 1.36 17.63 1.36
N VAL A 131 1.43 17.19 0.10
CA VAL A 131 2.40 17.66 -0.90
C VAL A 131 2.25 19.18 -1.11
N GLN A 132 1.03 19.67 -1.24
CA GLN A 132 0.78 21.11 -1.38
C GLN A 132 1.24 21.89 -0.13
N LYS A 133 0.95 21.38 1.06
CA LYS A 133 1.27 22.03 2.33
C LYS A 133 2.78 22.12 2.60
N TYR A 134 3.52 21.04 2.36
CA TYR A 134 4.93 20.94 2.75
C TYR A 134 5.91 21.24 1.63
N LEU A 135 5.54 20.98 0.38
CA LEU A 135 6.39 21.17 -0.79
C LEU A 135 5.92 22.31 -1.71
N ASN A 136 4.73 22.87 -1.46
CA ASN A 136 4.10 23.89 -2.31
C ASN A 136 3.92 23.43 -3.77
N VAL A 137 3.71 22.12 -3.96
CA VAL A 137 3.49 21.49 -5.26
C VAL A 137 2.01 21.12 -5.40
N HIS A 138 1.41 21.57 -6.50
CA HIS A 138 0.00 21.31 -6.80
C HIS A 138 -0.12 20.04 -7.65
N LEU A 139 -0.51 18.92 -7.03
CA LEU A 139 -0.83 17.72 -7.80
C LEU A 139 -2.14 17.88 -8.57
N GLN A 140 -2.17 17.38 -9.79
CA GLN A 140 -3.39 17.36 -10.59
C GLN A 140 -4.45 16.46 -9.93
N LYS A 141 -5.72 16.67 -10.28
CA LYS A 141 -6.79 15.82 -9.76
C LYS A 141 -6.72 14.48 -10.50
N GLY A 142 -6.07 13.50 -9.90
CA GLY A 142 -5.95 12.14 -10.43
C GLY A 142 -7.27 11.37 -10.37
N PHE A 143 -7.44 10.42 -11.30
CA PHE A 143 -8.54 9.46 -11.25
C PHE A 143 -8.13 8.30 -10.34
N LYS A 144 -8.40 8.43 -9.03
CA LYS A 144 -8.17 7.35 -8.05
C LYS A 144 -8.92 6.05 -8.38
N VAL A 145 -9.95 6.13 -9.24
CA VAL A 145 -10.69 4.97 -9.74
C VAL A 145 -10.38 4.79 -11.22
N SER A 146 -9.47 3.86 -11.51
CA SER A 146 -9.12 3.44 -12.87
C SER A 146 -9.06 1.90 -12.97
N ASN A 147 -9.18 1.37 -14.18
CA ASN A 147 -8.98 -0.06 -14.41
C ASN A 147 -7.47 -0.36 -14.50
N TRP A 148 -6.85 -0.59 -13.34
CA TRP A 148 -5.41 -0.89 -13.23
C TRP A 148 -4.99 -2.24 -13.81
N SER A 149 -5.94 -3.10 -14.19
CA SER A 149 -5.63 -4.35 -14.93
C SER A 149 -5.50 -4.16 -16.44
N LYS A 150 -5.93 -3.02 -16.98
CA LYS A 150 -5.85 -2.75 -18.41
C LYS A 150 -4.39 -2.64 -18.84
N ARG A 151 -4.05 -3.22 -19.99
CA ARG A 151 -2.74 -3.10 -20.64
C ARG A 151 -2.87 -2.69 -22.12
N PRO A 152 -1.93 -1.90 -22.66
CA PRO A 152 -0.81 -1.23 -21.95
C PRO A 152 -1.31 -0.19 -20.92
N ILE A 153 -0.47 0.14 -19.94
CA ILE A 153 -0.79 1.18 -18.93
C ILE A 153 -0.82 2.52 -19.67
N ASP A 154 -1.87 3.31 -19.48
CA ASP A 154 -1.98 4.59 -20.18
C ASP A 154 -1.09 5.68 -19.55
N ASP A 155 -0.70 6.69 -20.34
CA ASP A 155 0.21 7.75 -19.89
C ASP A 155 -0.33 8.54 -18.68
N LYS A 156 -1.66 8.61 -18.53
CA LYS A 156 -2.28 9.31 -17.38
C LYS A 156 -2.16 8.47 -16.12
N GLN A 157 -2.34 7.15 -16.21
CA GLN A 157 -2.09 6.20 -15.14
C GLN A 157 -0.62 6.23 -14.72
N ILE A 158 0.31 6.27 -15.69
CA ILE A 158 1.75 6.39 -15.41
C ILE A 158 2.03 7.71 -14.67
N SER A 159 1.56 8.85 -15.17
CA SER A 159 1.77 10.15 -14.51
C SER A 159 1.21 10.18 -13.10
N TYR A 160 0.04 9.58 -12.88
CA TYR A 160 -0.57 9.48 -11.55
C TYR A 160 0.26 8.59 -10.62
N ALA A 161 0.65 7.40 -11.08
CA ALA A 161 1.47 6.46 -10.33
C ALA A 161 2.82 7.08 -9.92
N LEU A 162 3.44 7.87 -10.80
CA LEU A 162 4.67 8.59 -10.47
C LEU A 162 4.42 9.61 -9.35
N ASP A 163 3.37 10.43 -9.47
CA ASP A 163 3.04 11.45 -8.48
C ASP A 163 2.93 10.89 -7.05
N ASP A 164 2.37 9.69 -6.88
CA ASP A 164 2.15 9.08 -5.56
C ASP A 164 3.45 8.71 -4.81
N VAL A 165 4.59 8.60 -5.50
CA VAL A 165 5.87 8.21 -4.85
C VAL A 165 6.98 9.25 -4.93
N ILE A 166 7.05 10.08 -5.97
CA ILE A 166 8.20 10.98 -6.17
C ILE A 166 8.35 12.05 -5.08
N TYR A 167 7.25 12.43 -4.43
CA TYR A 167 7.27 13.47 -3.39
C TYR A 167 7.46 12.92 -1.97
N LEU A 168 7.38 11.60 -1.77
CA LEU A 168 7.41 10.98 -0.44
C LEU A 168 8.73 11.24 0.29
N TYR A 169 9.87 11.18 -0.39
CA TYR A 169 11.16 11.47 0.24
C TYR A 169 11.26 12.94 0.69
N GLY A 170 10.86 13.88 -0.17
CA GLY A 170 10.83 15.31 0.19
C GLY A 170 9.87 15.60 1.35
N LEU A 171 8.71 14.93 1.38
CA LEU A 171 7.79 15.00 2.51
C LEU A 171 8.43 14.46 3.79
N TYR A 172 9.08 13.29 3.72
CA TYR A 172 9.78 12.70 4.85
C TYR A 172 10.81 13.68 5.45
N GLU A 173 11.65 14.31 4.64
CA GLU A 173 12.66 15.25 5.14
C GLU A 173 12.03 16.43 5.91
N LYS A 174 10.96 17.02 5.35
CA LYS A 174 10.25 18.13 6.00
C LYS A 174 9.54 17.70 7.28
N LEU A 175 8.86 16.56 7.24
CA LEU A 175 8.11 16.02 8.38
C LEU A 175 9.05 15.57 9.50
N LYS A 176 10.12 14.84 9.19
CA LYS A 176 11.16 14.43 10.15
C LYS A 176 11.74 15.64 10.87
N THR A 177 12.19 16.65 10.12
CA THR A 177 12.75 17.88 10.71
C THR A 177 11.75 18.56 11.64
N ALA A 178 10.48 18.63 11.26
CA ALA A 178 9.44 19.23 12.10
C ALA A 178 9.11 18.40 13.35
N LEU A 179 9.12 17.06 13.23
CA LEU A 179 8.87 16.14 14.33
C LEU A 179 10.02 16.13 15.34
N GLU A 180 11.27 16.15 14.87
CA GLU A 180 12.47 16.21 15.72
C GLU A 180 12.48 17.49 16.55
N LYS A 181 12.16 18.65 15.94
CA LYS A 181 12.02 19.93 16.66
C LYS A 181 10.98 19.89 17.79
N ARG A 182 10.02 18.98 17.72
CA ARG A 182 8.97 18.80 18.73
C ARG A 182 9.19 17.59 19.64
N GLY A 183 10.26 16.83 19.43
CA GLY A 183 10.53 15.58 20.17
C GLY A 183 9.50 14.47 19.91
N ARG A 184 8.86 14.44 18.73
CA ARG A 184 7.76 13.50 18.40
C ARG A 184 8.11 12.45 17.35
N PHE A 185 9.33 12.47 16.84
CA PHE A 185 9.74 11.54 15.77
C PHE A 185 9.58 10.08 16.20
N GLU A 186 10.06 9.74 17.39
CA GLU A 186 9.93 8.38 17.95
C GLU A 186 8.47 7.94 18.13
N TRP A 187 7.55 8.87 18.44
CA TRP A 187 6.13 8.53 18.58
C TRP A 187 5.53 8.11 17.24
N VAL A 188 5.90 8.82 16.17
CA VAL A 188 5.47 8.48 14.80
C VAL A 188 6.07 7.14 14.38
N MET A 189 7.35 6.91 14.62
CA MET A 189 7.99 5.62 14.28
C MET A 189 7.34 4.46 15.04
N HIS A 190 7.00 4.65 16.32
CA HIS A 190 6.29 3.64 17.10
C HIS A 190 4.90 3.35 16.52
N GLU A 191 4.13 4.39 16.16
CA GLU A 191 2.80 4.23 15.58
C GLU A 191 2.85 3.54 14.20
N CYS A 192 3.82 3.90 13.35
CA CYS A 192 4.04 3.24 12.06
C CYS A 192 4.39 1.75 12.25
N GLN A 193 5.20 1.43 13.27
CA GLN A 193 5.55 0.05 13.60
C GLN A 193 4.35 -0.77 14.08
N MET A 194 3.32 -0.15 14.66
CA MET A 194 2.08 -0.84 15.03
C MET A 194 1.32 -1.35 13.81
N LEU A 195 1.34 -0.61 12.70
CA LEU A 195 0.78 -1.07 11.42
C LEU A 195 1.56 -2.25 10.85
N CYS A 196 2.84 -2.38 11.17
CA CYS A 196 3.70 -3.45 10.65
C CYS A 196 3.57 -4.79 11.42
N LYS A 197 2.63 -4.90 12.37
CA LYS A 197 2.43 -6.12 13.18
C LYS A 197 1.40 -7.04 12.55
N GLN A 198 1.67 -8.35 12.55
CA GLN A 198 0.72 -9.36 12.05
C GLN A 198 -0.66 -9.30 12.74
N SER A 199 -0.70 -8.91 14.02
CA SER A 199 -1.94 -8.73 14.77
C SER A 199 -2.88 -7.69 14.17
N ALA A 200 -2.36 -6.73 13.40
CA ALA A 200 -3.17 -5.73 12.70
C ALA A 200 -4.00 -6.34 11.54
N TYR A 201 -3.51 -7.44 10.95
CA TYR A 201 -4.11 -8.03 9.74
C TYR A 201 -4.69 -9.42 9.96
N LYS A 202 -4.30 -10.12 11.03
CA LYS A 202 -4.89 -11.40 11.41
C LYS A 202 -6.31 -11.16 11.92
N THR A 203 -7.30 -11.37 11.05
CA THR A 203 -8.71 -11.31 11.43
C THR A 203 -9.17 -12.69 11.93
N ASP A 204 -9.72 -12.74 13.14
CA ASP A 204 -10.52 -13.90 13.57
C ASP A 204 -11.76 -13.99 12.67
N PRO A 205 -11.92 -15.07 11.89
CA PRO A 205 -13.02 -15.21 10.93
C PRO A 205 -14.41 -15.18 11.58
N TYR A 206 -14.50 -15.39 12.90
CA TYR A 206 -15.75 -15.42 13.64
C TYR A 206 -15.98 -14.20 14.52
N LYS A 207 -15.05 -13.22 14.53
CA LYS A 207 -15.17 -12.01 15.36
C LYS A 207 -16.48 -11.26 15.09
N ASP A 208 -16.78 -11.01 13.82
CA ASP A 208 -18.00 -10.29 13.42
C ASP A 208 -19.26 -11.12 13.71
N LEU A 209 -19.16 -12.45 13.59
CA LEU A 209 -20.26 -13.37 13.95
C LEU A 209 -20.55 -13.33 15.43
N ALA A 210 -19.52 -13.38 16.28
CA ALA A 210 -19.66 -13.33 17.73
C ALA A 210 -20.28 -12.00 18.21
N GLN A 211 -20.04 -10.90 17.49
CA GLN A 211 -20.62 -9.58 17.78
C GLN A 211 -22.03 -9.39 17.19
N SER A 212 -22.48 -10.30 16.32
CA SER A 212 -23.78 -10.19 15.66
C SER A 212 -24.94 -10.54 16.59
N ARG A 213 -25.84 -9.58 16.80
CA ARG A 213 -27.09 -9.79 17.55
C ARG A 213 -27.94 -10.91 16.93
N THR A 214 -28.00 -10.97 15.60
CA THR A 214 -28.73 -12.01 14.86
C THR A 214 -28.12 -13.39 15.10
N PHE A 215 -26.79 -13.51 15.09
CA PHE A 215 -26.12 -14.79 15.36
C PHE A 215 -26.40 -15.27 16.80
N ASN A 216 -26.32 -14.34 17.76
CA ASN A 216 -26.49 -14.65 19.18
C ASN A 216 -27.93 -14.98 19.57
N SER A 217 -28.94 -14.59 18.78
CA SER A 217 -30.35 -14.96 19.03
C SER A 217 -30.73 -16.34 18.45
N LEU A 218 -29.89 -16.94 17.61
CA LEU A 218 -30.14 -18.26 17.04
C LEU A 218 -30.00 -19.37 18.08
N ARG A 219 -30.76 -20.46 17.89
CA ARG A 219 -30.55 -21.70 18.65
C ARG A 219 -29.18 -22.28 18.32
N ARG A 220 -28.58 -23.01 19.27
CA ARG A 220 -27.23 -23.58 19.15
C ARG A 220 -27.02 -24.41 17.88
N GLN A 221 -28.00 -25.21 17.47
CA GLN A 221 -27.94 -25.99 16.22
C GLN A 221 -27.82 -25.08 14.98
N SER A 222 -28.60 -24.00 14.93
CA SER A 222 -28.57 -23.02 13.84
C SER A 222 -27.27 -22.20 13.84
N GLN A 223 -26.71 -21.89 15.02
CA GLN A 223 -25.38 -21.26 15.13
C GLN A 223 -24.30 -22.16 14.52
N VAL A 224 -24.27 -23.44 14.87
CA VAL A 224 -23.31 -24.41 14.32
C VAL A 224 -23.48 -24.53 12.80
N PHE A 225 -24.72 -24.61 12.31
CA PHE A 225 -24.99 -24.66 10.88
C PHE A 225 -24.49 -23.40 10.15
N LEU A 226 -24.76 -22.21 10.70
CA LEU A 226 -24.34 -20.95 10.11
C LEU A 226 -22.81 -20.80 10.09
N VAL A 227 -22.11 -21.22 11.14
CA VAL A 227 -20.64 -21.27 11.15
C VAL A 227 -20.12 -22.15 10.01
N ARG A 228 -20.62 -23.39 9.90
CA ARG A 228 -20.22 -24.30 8.81
C ARG A 228 -20.53 -23.75 7.43
N LEU A 229 -21.67 -23.07 7.27
CA LEU A 229 -22.06 -22.45 6.02
C LEU A 229 -21.11 -21.31 5.63
N ILE A 230 -20.67 -20.50 6.60
CA ILE A 230 -19.74 -19.40 6.38
C ILE A 230 -18.34 -19.91 6.02
N ASP A 231 -17.90 -20.99 6.66
CA ASP A 231 -16.64 -21.65 6.33
C ASP A 231 -16.68 -22.22 4.91
N TRP A 232 -17.73 -22.97 4.58
CA TRP A 232 -17.94 -23.48 3.22
C TRP A 232 -17.96 -22.34 2.20
N ARG A 233 -18.72 -21.27 2.45
CA ARG A 233 -18.81 -20.09 1.57
C ARG A 233 -17.44 -19.43 1.35
N LYS A 234 -16.62 -19.37 2.39
CA LYS A 234 -15.27 -18.81 2.33
C LYS A 234 -14.33 -19.70 1.50
N GLU A 235 -14.38 -21.02 1.67
CA GLU A 235 -13.57 -21.95 0.88
C GLU A 235 -13.99 -21.98 -0.59
N GLU A 236 -15.29 -21.92 -0.89
CA GLU A 236 -15.81 -21.77 -2.26
C GLU A 236 -15.36 -20.47 -2.91
N ALA A 237 -15.47 -19.35 -2.19
CA ALA A 237 -15.02 -18.06 -2.67
C ALA A 237 -13.50 -18.06 -2.94
N ARG A 238 -12.72 -18.71 -2.07
CA ARG A 238 -11.28 -18.89 -2.26
C ARG A 238 -10.96 -19.74 -3.49
N ALA A 239 -11.60 -20.91 -3.62
CA ALA A 239 -11.37 -21.84 -4.74
C ALA A 239 -11.68 -21.21 -6.10
N LYS A 240 -12.76 -20.41 -6.17
CA LYS A 240 -13.17 -19.70 -7.39
C LYS A 240 -12.50 -18.33 -7.54
N ASN A 241 -11.72 -17.91 -6.55
CA ASN A 241 -11.16 -16.56 -6.41
C ASN A 241 -12.17 -15.42 -6.64
N VAL A 242 -13.42 -15.59 -6.21
CA VAL A 242 -14.48 -14.57 -6.30
C VAL A 242 -14.84 -14.02 -4.92
N SER A 243 -15.44 -12.84 -4.87
CA SER A 243 -15.85 -12.27 -3.59
C SER A 243 -16.86 -13.16 -2.86
N LYS A 244 -16.80 -13.19 -1.52
CA LYS A 244 -17.76 -13.91 -0.66
C LYS A 244 -19.23 -13.50 -0.88
N LYS A 245 -19.50 -12.33 -1.45
CA LYS A 245 -20.85 -11.84 -1.79
C LYS A 245 -21.45 -12.51 -3.03
N MET A 246 -20.61 -13.13 -3.86
CA MET A 246 -21.03 -13.83 -5.08
C MET A 246 -21.26 -15.32 -4.85
N ILE A 247 -20.87 -15.84 -3.69
CA ILE A 247 -21.21 -17.19 -3.23
C ILE A 247 -22.28 -16.99 -2.17
N LEU A 248 -23.52 -17.41 -2.42
CA LEU A 248 -24.65 -17.38 -1.48
C LEU A 248 -24.88 -16.02 -0.74
#